data_AF-A0A4V3CH60-F1
#
_entry.id   AF-A0A4V3CH60-F1
#
_cell.length_a   1.000
_cell.length_b   1.000
_cell.length_c   1.000
_cell.angle_alpha   90.00
_cell.angle_beta   90.00
_cell.angle_gamma   90.00
#
_symmetry.space_group_name_H-M   'P 1'
#
loop_
_entity.id
_entity.type
_entity.pdbx_description
1 polymer ?
#
loop_
_entity_poly.entity_id
_entity_poly.type
_entity_poly.pdbx_seq_one_letter_code
_entity_poly.pdbx_strand_id
1 'polypeptide(L)'
;MLGTTPLILIVLPLLFQLTFGTLAIFKPLLLKFKTVFIINIILQITFSILSFYIATQNFSKYLEQYPNSNRCGMAFVGLATLIILLAGALFTVIFIQYFIKKSKDRKVKI
;
A
#
# COMPACT_ATOMS: atom_id res chain seq x y z
N MET A 1 -18.40 8.38 -7.90
CA MET A 1 -18.06 6.96 -8.15
C MET A 1 -17.34 6.40 -6.93
N LEU A 2 -18.05 5.71 -6.04
CA LEU A 2 -17.49 5.18 -4.77
C LEU A 2 -16.73 3.85 -4.94
N GLY A 3 -16.87 3.17 -6.07
CA GLY A 3 -16.32 1.82 -6.27
C GLY A 3 -14.80 1.73 -6.41
N THR A 4 -14.11 2.79 -6.85
CA THR A 4 -12.65 2.77 -7.10
C THR A 4 -11.83 3.27 -5.92
N THR A 5 -12.43 4.01 -4.98
CA THR A 5 -11.75 4.55 -3.79
C THR A 5 -10.96 3.50 -2.99
N PRO A 6 -11.50 2.29 -2.71
CA PRO A 6 -10.78 1.25 -2.00
C PRO A 6 -9.47 0.83 -2.70
N LEU A 7 -9.46 0.84 -4.04
CA LEU A 7 -8.31 0.48 -4.85
C LEU A 7 -7.23 1.56 -4.85
N ILE A 8 -7.63 2.83 -4.85
CA ILE A 8 -6.68 3.95 -4.80
C ILE A 8 -5.96 3.96 -3.45
N LEU A 9 -6.69 3.72 -2.36
CA LEU A 9 -6.13 3.72 -0.99
C LEU A 9 -5.02 2.67 -0.82
N ILE A 10 -5.20 1.47 -1.36
CA ILE A 10 -4.26 0.35 -1.18
C ILE A 10 -3.01 0.46 -2.07
N VAL A 11 -3.08 1.23 -3.16
CA VAL A 11 -1.92 1.47 -4.06
C VAL A 11 -1.05 2.63 -3.54
N LEU A 12 -1.63 3.56 -2.78
CA LEU A 12 -0.96 4.78 -2.33
C LEU A 12 0.33 4.54 -1.52
N PRO A 13 0.43 3.56 -0.60
CA PRO A 13 1.66 3.29 0.16
C PRO A 13 2.81 2.81 -0.74
N LEU A 14 2.49 2.02 -1.77
CA LEU A 14 3.47 1.57 -2.76
C LEU A 14 4.06 2.75 -3.55
N LEU A 15 3.19 3.66 -4.02
CA LEU A 15 3.63 4.88 -4.71
C LEU A 15 4.45 5.78 -3.78
N PHE A 16 4.07 5.89 -2.51
CA PHE A 16 4.84 6.62 -1.50
C PHE A 16 6.23 6.00 -1.29
N GLN A 17 6.35 4.67 -1.28
CA GLN A 17 7.65 3.99 -1.12
C GLN A 17 8.56 4.28 -2.32
N LEU A 18 8.01 4.18 -3.53
CA LEU A 18 8.78 4.37 -4.76
C LEU A 18 9.31 5.81 -4.88
N THR A 19 8.52 6.80 -4.47
CA THR A 19 8.89 8.22 -4.55
C THR A 19 9.74 8.66 -3.35
N PHE A 20 9.18 8.63 -2.14
CA PHE A 20 9.86 9.12 -0.94
C PHE A 20 10.96 8.18 -0.44
N GLY A 21 10.84 6.87 -0.67
CA GLY A 21 11.91 5.93 -0.34
C GLY A 21 13.16 6.17 -1.20
N THR A 22 12.97 6.41 -2.49
CA THR A 22 14.05 6.79 -3.41
C THR A 22 14.66 8.14 -3.01
N LEU A 23 13.82 9.15 -2.74
CA LEU A 23 14.31 10.46 -2.28
C LEU A 23 15.10 10.35 -0.97
N ALA A 24 14.68 9.51 -0.03
CA ALA A 24 15.40 9.29 1.23
C ALA A 24 16.77 8.59 1.06
N ILE A 25 17.00 7.90 -0.06
CA ILE A 25 18.30 7.30 -0.40
C ILE A 25 19.21 8.34 -1.06
N PHE A 26 18.68 9.12 -2.01
CA PHE A 26 19.48 10.06 -2.78
C PHE A 26 19.71 11.39 -2.06
N LYS A 27 18.71 11.88 -1.32
CA LYS A 27 18.71 13.14 -0.57
C LYS A 27 18.32 12.91 0.90
N PRO A 28 19.19 12.28 1.72
CA PRO A 28 18.88 11.90 3.10
C PRO A 28 18.66 13.09 4.05
N LEU A 29 19.00 14.31 3.62
CA LEU A 29 18.90 15.54 4.44
C LEU A 29 17.44 15.95 4.72
N LEU A 30 16.49 15.54 3.86
CA LEU A 30 15.06 15.86 4.02
C LEU A 30 14.31 14.79 4.83
N LEU A 31 14.56 13.51 4.56
CA LEU A 31 13.83 12.39 5.15
C LEU A 31 14.76 11.19 5.33
N LYS A 32 14.82 10.65 6.56
CA LYS A 32 15.57 9.43 6.87
C LYS A 32 14.84 8.22 6.29
N PHE A 33 15.57 7.34 5.59
CA PHE A 33 15.01 6.10 5.02
C PHE A 33 14.23 5.24 6.04
N LYS A 34 14.73 5.14 7.28
CA LYS A 34 14.05 4.41 8.37
C LYS A 34 12.68 5.03 8.69
N THR A 35 12.59 6.36 8.67
CA THR A 35 11.33 7.08 8.93
C THR A 35 10.33 6.83 7.81
N VAL A 36 10.75 6.92 6.54
CA VAL A 36 9.89 6.62 5.39
C VAL A 36 9.37 5.18 5.45
N PHE A 37 10.23 4.22 5.77
CA PHE A 37 9.85 2.82 5.95
C PHE A 37 8.76 2.63 7.02
N ILE A 38 8.95 3.19 8.23
CA ILE A 38 7.97 3.06 9.32
C ILE A 38 6.63 3.69 8.94
N ILE A 39 6.68 4.90 8.37
CA ILE A 39 5.49 5.61 7.89
C ILE A 39 4.72 4.74 6.89
N ASN A 40 5.42 4.09 5.97
CA ASN A 40 4.76 3.29 4.95
C ASN A 40 4.11 2.01 5.47
N ILE A 41 4.72 1.36 6.46
CA ILE A 41 4.10 0.20 7.13
C ILE A 41 2.81 0.63 7.82
N ILE A 42 2.83 1.77 8.53
CA ILE A 42 1.64 2.31 9.20
C ILE A 42 0.56 2.66 8.17
N LEU A 43 0.93 3.34 7.09
CA LEU A 43 0.01 3.70 6.00
C LEU A 43 -0.60 2.46 5.33
N GLN A 44 0.20 1.41 5.06
CA GLN A 44 -0.29 0.17 4.48
C GLN A 44 -1.35 -0.48 5.37
N ILE A 45 -1.13 -0.54 6.69
CA ILE A 45 -2.10 -1.13 7.63
C ILE A 45 -3.37 -0.27 7.67
N THR A 46 -3.23 1.03 7.90
CA THR A 46 -4.36 1.96 8.03
C THR A 46 -5.20 2.00 6.76
N PHE A 47 -4.57 2.08 5.58
CA PHE A 47 -5.30 2.11 4.31
C PHE A 47 -5.90 0.76 3.93
N SER A 48 -5.30 -0.36 4.33
CA SER A 48 -5.93 -1.67 4.13
C SER A 48 -7.21 -1.80 4.95
N ILE A 49 -7.20 -1.39 6.22
CA ILE A 49 -8.39 -1.39 7.09
C ILE A 49 -9.47 -0.47 6.51
N LEU A 50 -9.09 0.75 6.13
CA LEU A 50 -10.02 1.73 5.59
C LEU A 50 -10.60 1.30 4.24
N SER A 51 -9.78 0.67 3.39
CA SER A 51 -10.21 0.10 2.11
C SER A 51 -11.25 -1.01 2.32
N PHE A 52 -11.01 -1.93 3.26
CA PHE A 52 -11.97 -2.96 3.64
C PHE A 52 -13.28 -2.37 4.16
N TYR A 53 -13.22 -1.38 5.06
CA TYR A 53 -14.40 -0.72 5.59
C TYR A 53 -15.26 -0.08 4.49
N ILE A 54 -14.62 0.70 3.60
CA ILE A 54 -15.31 1.35 2.48
C ILE A 54 -15.87 0.31 1.50
N ALA A 55 -15.12 -0.75 1.21
CA ALA A 55 -15.59 -1.83 0.34
C ALA A 55 -16.84 -2.52 0.91
N THR A 56 -16.87 -2.81 2.21
CA THR A 56 -18.04 -3.38 2.89
C THR A 56 -19.25 -2.45 2.80
N GLN A 57 -19.07 -1.15 3.07
CA GLN A 57 -20.14 -0.16 2.98
C GLN A 57 -20.70 -0.04 1.56
N ASN A 58 -19.82 -0.03 0.55
CA ASN A 58 -20.21 0.01 -0.85
C ASN A 58 -20.96 -1.26 -1.27
N PHE A 59 -20.50 -2.43 -0.81
CA PHE A 59 -21.14 -3.70 -1.10
C PHE A 59 -22.53 -3.81 -0.45
N SER A 60 -22.67 -3.34 0.80
CA SER A 60 -23.96 -3.27 1.50
C SER A 60 -24.97 -2.42 0.72
N LYS A 61 -24.58 -1.21 0.31
CA LYS A 61 -25.42 -0.32 -0.50
C LYS A 61 -25.79 -0.95 -1.85
N TYR A 62 -24.86 -1.66 -2.48
CA TYR A 62 -25.12 -2.35 -3.73
C TYR A 62 -26.16 -3.47 -3.58
N LEU A 63 -26.08 -4.25 -2.50
CA LEU A 63 -27.06 -5.32 -2.22
C LEU A 63 -28.45 -4.78 -1.84
N GLU A 64 -28.53 -3.63 -1.18
CA GLU A 64 -29.80 -2.93 -0.93
C GLU A 64 -30.45 -2.46 -2.25
N GLN A 65 -29.63 -1.99 -3.19
CA GLN A 65 -30.10 -1.55 -4.51
C GLN A 65 -30.46 -2.71 -5.44
N TYR A 66 -29.83 -3.89 -5.26
CA TYR A 66 -30.04 -5.09 -6.08
C TYR A 66 -30.26 -6.34 -5.21
N PRO A 67 -31.47 -6.52 -4.64
CA PRO A 67 -31.75 -7.56 -3.64
C PRO A 67 -31.62 -9.00 -4.14
N ASN A 68 -31.74 -9.23 -5.46
CA ASN A 68 -31.55 -10.54 -6.10
C ASN A 68 -30.09 -10.82 -6.49
N SER A 69 -29.14 -9.93 -6.16
CA SER A 69 -27.72 -10.14 -6.46
C SER A 69 -27.12 -11.19 -5.52
N ASN A 70 -26.35 -12.11 -6.10
CA ASN A 70 -25.66 -13.17 -5.36
C ASN A 70 -24.76 -12.57 -4.26
N ARG A 71 -25.03 -12.93 -2.99
CA ARG A 71 -24.25 -12.51 -1.80
C ARG A 71 -22.94 -13.26 -1.66
N CYS A 72 -22.32 -13.64 -2.78
CA CYS A 72 -21.08 -14.39 -2.74
C CYS A 72 -19.96 -13.45 -2.29
N GLY A 73 -19.28 -13.77 -1.18
CA GLY A 73 -18.19 -12.99 -0.60
C GLY A 73 -16.93 -12.90 -1.49
N MET A 74 -17.01 -13.30 -2.75
CA MET A 74 -15.92 -13.29 -3.74
C MET A 74 -15.28 -11.90 -3.90
N ALA A 75 -16.06 -10.82 -3.79
CA ALA A 75 -15.51 -9.46 -3.82
C ALA A 75 -14.53 -9.20 -2.66
N PHE A 76 -14.82 -9.70 -1.47
CA PHE A 76 -13.95 -9.57 -0.30
C PHE A 76 -12.70 -10.44 -0.42
N VAL A 77 -12.83 -11.64 -0.98
CA VAL A 77 -11.67 -12.51 -1.27
C VAL A 77 -10.74 -11.87 -2.29
N GLY A 78 -11.30 -11.26 -3.35
CA GLY A 78 -10.54 -10.51 -4.35
C GLY A 78 -9.79 -9.33 -3.72
N LEU A 79 -10.47 -8.55 -2.88
CA LEU A 79 -9.85 -7.42 -2.17
C LEU A 79 -8.74 -7.89 -1.21
N ALA A 80 -8.97 -8.95 -0.43
CA ALA A 80 -7.98 -9.52 0.48
C ALA A 80 -6.72 -9.96 -0.29
N THR A 81 -6.90 -10.70 -1.38
CA THR A 81 -5.81 -11.20 -2.23
C THR A 81 -5.00 -10.04 -2.80
N LEU A 82 -5.66 -8.99 -3.27
CA LEU A 82 -5.00 -7.83 -3.84
C LEU A 82 -4.23 -7.00 -2.79
N ILE A 83 -4.77 -6.89 -1.56
CA ILE A 83 -4.07 -6.27 -0.43
C ILE A 83 -2.79 -7.04 -0.09
N ILE A 84 -2.87 -8.37 -0.03
CA ILE A 84 -1.70 -9.22 0.25
C ILE A 84 -0.65 -9.08 -0.86
N LEU A 85 -1.07 -9.08 -2.13
CA LEU A 85 -0.18 -8.91 -3.27
C LEU A 85 0.54 -7.55 -3.22
N LEU A 86 -0.20 -6.46 -2.98
CA LEU A 86 0.39 -5.12 -2.88
C LEU A 86 1.30 -4.98 -1.66
N ALA A 87 0.95 -5.59 -0.53
CA ALA A 87 1.83 -5.64 0.64
C ALA A 87 3.14 -6.39 0.30
N GLY A 88 3.06 -7.53 -0.37
CA GLY A 88 4.22 -8.27 -0.86
C GLY A 88 5.11 -7.41 -1.77
N ALA A 89 4.51 -6.73 -2.75
CA ALA A 89 5.22 -5.81 -3.65
C ALA A 89 5.90 -4.66 -2.87
N LEU A 90 5.22 -4.09 -1.86
CA LEU A 90 5.79 -3.06 -0.99
C LEU A 90 7.03 -3.57 -0.25
N PHE A 91 6.96 -4.77 0.33
CA PHE A 91 8.12 -5.40 0.96
C PHE A 91 9.27 -5.64 -0.02
N THR A 92 8.99 -6.11 -1.24
CA THR A 92 10.00 -6.27 -2.29
C THR A 92 10.69 -4.94 -2.63
N VAL A 93 9.92 -3.87 -2.82
CA VAL A 93 10.45 -2.53 -3.11
C VAL A 93 11.33 -2.03 -1.95
N ILE A 94 10.86 -2.18 -0.70
CA ILE A 94 11.63 -1.81 0.49
C ILE A 94 12.96 -2.58 0.55
N PHE A 95 12.92 -3.88 0.28
CA PHE A 95 14.10 -4.74 0.31
C PHE A 95 15.12 -4.29 -0.74
N ILE A 96 14.70 -4.09 -1.98
CA ILE A 96 15.57 -3.57 -3.06
C ILE A 96 16.18 -2.23 -2.66
N GLN A 97 15.35 -1.30 -2.19
CA GLN A 97 15.79 0.02 -1.75
C GLN A 97 16.79 -0.04 -0.58
N TYR A 98 16.63 -0.98 0.33
CA TYR A 98 17.58 -1.23 1.42
C TYR A 98 18.95 -1.66 0.90
N PHE A 99 19.03 -2.57 -0.08
CA PHE A 99 20.32 -2.96 -0.68
C PHE A 99 20.97 -1.82 -1.45
N ILE A 100 20.19 -1.04 -2.22
CA ILE A 100 20.69 0.14 -2.93
C ILE A 100 21.32 1.12 -1.93
N LYS A 101 20.61 1.42 -0.84
CA LYS A 101 21.13 2.28 0.23
C LYS A 101 22.42 1.72 0.82
N LYS A 102 22.44 0.44 1.21
CA LYS A 102 23.62 -0.22 1.78
C LYS A 102 24.81 -0.21 0.82
N SER A 103 24.58 -0.34 -0.47
CA SER A 103 25.63 -0.24 -1.49
C SER A 103 26.17 1.18 -1.60
N LYS A 104 25.30 2.20 -1.57
CA LYS A 104 25.70 3.61 -1.61
C LYS A 104 26.52 3.99 -0.38
N ASP A 105 26.07 3.61 0.82
CA ASP A 105 26.77 3.90 2.07
C ASP A 105 28.17 3.26 2.12
N ARG A 106 28.37 2.11 1.45
CA ARG A 106 29.69 1.48 1.30
C ARG A 106 30.61 2.23 0.33
N LYS A 107 30.08 2.76 -0.78
CA LYS A 107 30.89 3.53 -1.76
C LYS A 107 31.35 4.88 -1.22
N VAL A 108 30.58 5.50 -0.32
CA VAL A 108 30.94 6.80 0.29
C VAL A 108 32.01 6.68 1.39
N LYS A 109 32.23 5.48 1.93
CA LYS A 109 33.23 5.21 2.98
C LYS A 109 34.63 4.87 2.44
N ILE A 110 34.79 4.80 1.12
CA ILE A 110 36.08 4.60 0.43
C ILE A 110 36.53 5.98 -0.06
#